data_AF-A0A235BQA0-F1
#
_entry.id   AF-A0A235BQA0-F1
#
_cell.length_a   1.000
_cell.length_b   1.000
_cell.length_c   1.000
_cell.angle_alpha   90.00
_cell.angle_beta   90.00
_cell.angle_gamma   90.00
#
_symmetry.space_group_name_H-M   'P 1'
#
loop_
_entity.id
_entity.type
_entity.pdbx_description
1 polymer ?
#
loop_
_entity_poly.entity_id
_entity_poly.type
_entity_poly.pdbx_seq_one_letter_code
_entity_poly.pdbx_strand_id
1 'polypeptide(L)'
;MKYTRTPAITGKQLIRLLKKDGWIVARKARHGISLTKYIGGRNKVTVIPDTRASLDTGTLMAILGNKQTSLGKKGLLKLINKHGI
;
A
#
# COMPACT_ATOMS: atom_id res chain seq x y z
N MET A 1 19.70 -4.96 3.87
CA MET A 1 18.26 -4.93 3.52
C MET A 1 17.81 -6.34 3.20
N LYS A 2 16.74 -6.85 3.82
CA LYS A 2 16.28 -8.24 3.66
C LYS A 2 15.55 -8.49 2.33
N TYR A 3 14.88 -7.48 1.80
CA TYR A 3 14.16 -7.55 0.53
C TYR A 3 14.78 -6.61 -0.51
N THR A 4 15.24 -7.18 -1.63
CA THR A 4 15.82 -6.49 -2.80
C THR A 4 14.91 -6.54 -4.03
N ARG A 5 13.96 -7.48 -4.07
CA ARG A 5 12.91 -7.61 -5.09
C ARG A 5 11.54 -7.39 -4.46
N THR A 6 10.57 -6.94 -5.26
CA THR A 6 9.18 -6.78 -4.78
C THR A 6 8.64 -8.17 -4.44
N PRO A 7 8.34 -8.47 -3.16
CA PRO A 7 7.76 -9.75 -2.82
C PRO A 7 6.29 -9.79 -3.25
N ALA A 8 5.75 -10.99 -3.40
CA ALA A 8 4.30 -11.17 -3.47
C ALA A 8 3.68 -10.65 -2.16
N ILE A 9 2.70 -9.77 -2.26
CA ILE A 9 2.03 -9.15 -1.12
C ILE A 9 0.52 -9.20 -1.31
N THR A 10 -0.18 -9.56 -0.24
CA THR A 10 -1.64 -9.55 -0.21
C THR A 10 -2.18 -8.15 0.05
N GLY A 11 -3.43 -7.91 -0.30
CA GLY A 11 -4.10 -6.65 0.03
C GLY A 11 -4.11 -6.34 1.53
N LYS A 12 -4.37 -7.36 2.37
CA LYS A 12 -4.33 -7.23 3.84
C LYS A 12 -2.96 -6.80 4.37
N GLN A 13 -1.89 -7.38 3.83
CA GLN A 13 -0.52 -7.00 4.21
C GLN A 13 -0.20 -5.57 3.77
N LEU A 14 -0.59 -5.18 2.55
CA LEU A 14 -0.38 -3.82 2.07
C LEU A 14 -1.14 -2.79 2.91
N ILE A 15 -2.40 -3.05 3.27
CA ILE A 15 -3.19 -2.21 4.19
C ILE A 15 -2.47 -2.05 5.52
N ARG A 16 -1.94 -3.14 6.10
CA ARG A 16 -1.19 -3.08 7.37
C ARG A 16 0.07 -2.23 7.25
N LEU A 17 0.83 -2.38 6.16
CA LEU A 17 2.02 -1.57 5.91
C LEU A 17 1.69 -0.08 5.76
N LEU A 18 0.66 0.26 4.99
CA LEU A 18 0.25 1.65 4.83
C LEU A 18 -0.24 2.26 6.14
N LYS A 19 -0.98 1.51 6.97
CA LYS A 19 -1.33 1.97 8.32
C LYS A 19 -0.10 2.27 9.18
N LYS A 20 0.94 1.42 9.12
CA LYS A 20 2.22 1.68 9.81
C LYS A 20 2.98 2.88 9.24
N ASP A 21 2.80 3.18 7.95
CA ASP A 21 3.28 4.41 7.31
C ASP A 21 2.44 5.65 7.67
N GLY A 22 1.36 5.52 8.46
CA GLY A 22 0.52 6.65 8.88
C GLY A 22 -0.64 6.96 7.94
N TRP A 23 -1.02 6.02 7.06
CA TRP A 23 -2.29 6.11 6.34
C TRP A 23 -3.46 5.77 7.25
N ILE A 24 -4.55 6.52 7.12
CA ILE A 24 -5.74 6.38 7.94
C ILE A 24 -6.84 5.70 7.11
N VAL A 25 -7.58 4.76 7.71
CA VAL A 25 -8.72 4.12 7.05
C VAL A 25 -9.87 5.11 6.96
N ALA A 26 -10.27 5.47 5.74
CA ALA A 26 -11.39 6.38 5.48
C ALA A 26 -12.73 5.63 5.35
N ARG A 27 -12.74 4.50 4.64
CA ARG A 27 -13.95 3.70 4.42
C ARG A 27 -13.60 2.23 4.25
N LYS A 28 -14.44 1.34 4.77
CA LYS A 28 -14.43 -0.09 4.45
C LYS A 28 -15.59 -0.39 3.51
N ALA A 29 -15.31 -1.05 2.39
CA ALA A 29 -16.30 -1.47 1.41
C ALA A 29 -16.17 -2.97 1.14
N ARG A 30 -17.18 -3.56 0.49
CA ARG A 30 -17.22 -5.01 0.19
C ARG A 30 -15.99 -5.51 -0.56
N HIS A 31 -15.44 -4.70 -1.47
CA HIS A 31 -14.35 -5.09 -2.36
C HIS A 31 -12.98 -4.52 -1.95
N GLY A 32 -12.92 -3.67 -0.92
CA GLY A 32 -11.65 -3.05 -0.53
C GLY A 32 -11.77 -2.02 0.58
N ILE A 33 -10.61 -1.59 1.08
CA ILE A 33 -10.48 -0.56 2.11
C ILE A 33 -9.89 0.69 1.48
N SER A 34 -10.58 1.81 1.65
CA SER A 34 -10.08 3.14 1.29
C SER A 34 -9.19 3.67 2.41
N LEU A 35 -7.99 4.12 2.06
CA LEU A 35 -7.06 4.80 2.95
C LEU A 35 -6.74 6.20 2.43
N THR A 36 -6.51 7.13 3.36
CA THR A 36 -6.11 8.50 3.09
C THR A 36 -4.86 8.91 3.86
N LYS A 37 -4.06 9.79 3.27
CA LYS A 37 -2.91 10.44 3.93
C LYS A 37 -2.63 11.79 3.28
N TYR A 38 -2.28 12.79 4.09
CA TYR A 38 -1.83 14.09 3.61
C TYR A 38 -0.34 14.01 3.22
N ILE A 39 -0.02 14.22 1.95
CA ILE A 39 1.34 14.10 1.40
C ILE A 39 1.57 15.21 0.37
N GLY A 40 2.61 16.02 0.58
CA GLY A 40 3.02 17.06 -0.38
C GLY A 40 1.93 18.10 -0.65
N GLY A 41 1.33 18.64 0.42
CA GLY A 41 0.33 19.70 0.32
C GLY A 41 -1.08 19.25 -0.07
N ARG A 42 -1.34 17.95 -0.26
CA ARG A 42 -2.65 17.42 -0.67
C ARG A 42 -3.01 16.11 -0.01
N ASN A 43 -4.31 15.86 0.13
CA ASN A 43 -4.83 14.56 0.51
C ASN A 43 -4.70 13.56 -0.65
N LYS A 44 -4.11 12.41 -0.36
CA LYS A 44 -4.02 11.27 -1.25
C LYS A 44 -4.97 10.18 -0.78
N VAL A 45 -5.67 9.55 -1.71
CA VAL A 45 -6.61 8.46 -1.42
C VAL A 45 -6.25 7.26 -2.29
N THR A 46 -6.28 6.08 -1.69
CA THR A 46 -6.11 4.79 -2.38
C THR A 46 -7.15 3.80 -1.90
N VAL A 47 -7.57 2.89 -2.77
CA VAL A 47 -8.44 1.76 -2.42
C VAL A 47 -7.66 0.48 -2.62
N ILE A 48 -7.54 -0.32 -1.57
CA ILE A 48 -6.82 -1.58 -1.60
C ILE A 48 -7.80 -2.73 -1.47
N PRO A 49 -7.76 -3.73 -2.39
CA PRO A 49 -8.56 -4.93 -2.25
C PRO A 49 -8.33 -5.61 -0.89
N ASP A 50 -9.39 -5.93 -0.14
CA ASP A 50 -9.27 -6.59 1.17
C ASP A 50 -9.16 -8.11 1.03
N THR A 51 -8.09 -8.57 0.40
CA THR A 51 -7.91 -9.97 0.01
C THR A 51 -6.71 -10.63 0.69
N ARG A 52 -6.79 -11.96 0.85
CA ARG A 52 -5.69 -12.85 1.23
C ARG A 52 -4.93 -13.40 0.02
N ALA A 53 -5.46 -13.20 -1.20
CA ALA A 53 -4.71 -13.50 -2.42
C ALA A 53 -3.61 -12.45 -2.63
N SER A 54 -2.51 -12.87 -3.25
CA SER A 54 -1.45 -11.94 -3.68
C SER A 54 -2.01 -10.97 -4.72
N LEU A 55 -1.69 -9.68 -4.58
CA LEU A 55 -1.97 -8.70 -5.61
C LEU A 55 -1.08 -8.98 -6.81
N ASP A 56 -1.66 -8.94 -8.01
CA ASP A 56 -0.86 -8.98 -9.23
C ASP A 56 0.00 -7.72 -9.35
N THR A 57 1.06 -7.82 -10.14
CA THR A 57 2.05 -6.73 -10.31
C THR A 57 1.40 -5.45 -10.83
N GLY A 58 0.40 -5.54 -11.73
CA GLY A 58 -0.27 -4.38 -12.29
C GLY A 58 -1.05 -3.61 -11.23
N THR A 59 -1.90 -4.32 -10.48
CA THR A 59 -2.68 -3.76 -9.37
C THR A 59 -1.76 -3.15 -8.31
N LEU A 60 -0.71 -3.88 -7.91
CA LEU A 60 0.25 -3.38 -6.92
C LEU A 60 0.93 -2.10 -7.40
N MET A 61 1.43 -2.06 -8.63
CA MET A 61 2.12 -0.89 -9.17
C MET A 61 1.19 0.31 -9.37
N ALA A 62 -0.08 0.08 -9.72
CA ALA A 62 -1.08 1.14 -9.79
C ALA A 62 -1.32 1.80 -8.42
N ILE A 63 -1.40 0.99 -7.35
CA ILE A 63 -1.55 1.48 -5.97
C ILE A 63 -0.30 2.24 -5.51
N LEU A 64 0.89 1.71 -5.80
CA LEU A 64 2.16 2.34 -5.43
C LEU A 64 2.47 3.61 -6.25
N GLY A 65 1.80 3.80 -7.38
CA GLY A 65 2.05 4.88 -8.32
C GLY A 65 1.79 6.28 -7.74
N ASN A 66 2.30 7.29 -8.45
CA ASN A 66 2.24 8.70 -8.03
C ASN A 66 0.82 9.25 -7.88
N LYS A 67 -0.17 8.67 -8.57
CA LYS A 67 -1.56 9.13 -8.45
C LYS A 67 -2.16 8.76 -7.09
N GLN A 68 -1.88 7.55 -6.60
CA GLN A 68 -2.49 7.02 -5.38
C GLN A 68 -1.61 7.22 -4.14
N THR A 69 -0.52 6.47 -3.98
CA THR A 69 0.30 6.54 -2.75
C THR A 69 1.60 7.33 -2.88
N SER A 70 2.10 7.53 -4.11
CA SER A 70 3.42 8.13 -4.37
C SER A 70 4.59 7.41 -3.68
N LEU A 71 4.43 6.15 -3.27
CA LEU A 71 5.49 5.34 -2.64
C LEU A 71 6.47 4.77 -3.65
N GLY A 72 5.96 4.29 -4.77
CA GLY A 72 6.70 3.48 -5.74
C GLY A 72 7.26 2.17 -5.14
N LYS A 73 8.01 1.44 -5.98
CA LYS A 73 8.66 0.18 -5.58
C LYS A 73 9.66 0.39 -4.43
N LYS A 74 10.47 1.46 -4.50
CA LYS A 74 11.46 1.78 -3.45
C LYS A 74 10.79 2.06 -2.11
N GLY A 75 9.70 2.83 -2.09
CA GLY A 75 8.94 3.10 -0.87
C GLY A 75 8.36 1.83 -0.26
N LEU A 76 7.76 0.96 -1.09
CA LEU A 76 7.26 -0.34 -0.62
C LEU A 76 8.38 -1.18 0.03
N LEU A 77 9.53 -1.33 -0.64
CA LEU A 77 10.65 -2.10 -0.10
C LEU A 77 11.18 -1.51 1.21
N LYS A 78 11.20 -0.18 1.35
CA LYS A 78 11.58 0.48 2.61
C LYS A 78 10.61 0.14 3.73
N LEU A 79 9.30 0.18 3.47
CA LEU A 79 8.26 -0.17 4.46
C LEU A 79 8.36 -1.64 4.89
N ILE A 80 8.52 -2.56 3.94
CA ILE A 80 8.67 -3.98 4.22
C ILE A 80 9.92 -4.25 5.06
N ASN A 81 11.05 -3.67 4.67
CA ASN A 81 12.31 -3.84 5.42
C ASN A 81 12.23 -3.24 6.83
N LYS A 82 11.43 -2.19 7.04
CA LYS A 82 11.25 -1.55 8.35
C LYS A 82 10.26 -2.30 9.26
N HIS A 83 9.20 -2.87 8.69
CA HIS A 83 8.04 -3.33 9.47
C HIS A 83 7.72 -4.82 9.35
N GLY A 84 8.40 -5.54 8.45
CA GLY A 84 8.04 -6.89 8.05
C GLY A 84 6.74 -6.93 7.25
N ILE A 85 6.44 -8.12 6.70
CA ILE A 85 5.15 -8.44 6.07
C ILE A 85 4.41 -9.43 6.96
#